data_AF-A0A0G8KAX1-F1
#
_entry.id   AF-A0A0G8KAX1-F1
#
_cell.length_a   1.000
_cell.length_b   1.000
_cell.length_c   1.000
_cell.angle_alpha   90.00
_cell.angle_beta   90.00
_cell.angle_gamma   90.00
#
_symmetry.space_group_name_H-M   'P 1'
#
loop_
_entity.id
_entity.type
_entity.pdbx_description
1 polymer ?
#
loop_
_entity_poly.entity_id
_entity_poly.type
_entity_poly.pdbx_seq_one_letter_code
_entity_poly.pdbx_strand_id
1 'polypeptide(L)'
;MAAAEKPKKTEDKDEKGEKKKGGKKSILLIAIGVVVLAAAGGGAWFFFGHKGDEKGGKHAAPKVAEVPKPAQYFPMDPAIVVNLADPGDGPQYLQVEVQLVTRDPEELKLITENAPAIRAHLLMLLSQTKATDVADLVGKQKLQKAALVEAQKVMTSETGKKCVEELLFTSFVTQ
;
A
#
# COMPACT_ATOMS: atom_id res chain seq x y z
N MET A 1 2.11 57.76 29.01
CA MET A 1 1.59 56.44 28.59
C MET A 1 0.46 56.66 27.59
N ALA A 2 0.42 55.80 26.57
CA ALA A 2 -0.58 55.68 25.49
C ALA A 2 -0.46 56.59 24.25
N ALA A 3 -0.07 55.92 23.16
CA ALA A 3 -0.72 55.89 21.84
C ALA A 3 -0.46 57.01 20.80
N ALA A 4 0.19 56.55 19.71
CA ALA A 4 -0.32 56.53 18.34
C ALA A 4 -0.09 57.73 17.38
N GLU A 5 0.24 57.30 16.16
CA GLU A 5 0.01 57.90 14.83
C GLU A 5 0.99 58.94 14.26
N LYS A 6 1.72 58.46 13.24
CA LYS A 6 2.26 59.25 12.13
C LYS A 6 1.09 59.87 11.33
N PRO A 7 1.32 61.01 10.66
CA PRO A 7 0.93 61.04 9.24
C PRO A 7 1.89 61.78 8.29
N LYS A 8 2.05 61.13 7.13
CA LYS A 8 1.99 61.64 5.73
C LYS A 8 2.91 62.76 5.20
N LYS A 9 3.21 62.51 3.90
CA LYS A 9 3.36 63.43 2.75
C LYS A 9 4.79 64.01 2.57
N THR A 10 5.42 64.09 1.39
CA THR A 10 4.94 64.28 0.01
C THR A 10 6.12 64.15 -0.99
N GLU A 11 5.84 63.77 -2.26
CA GLU A 11 6.42 64.20 -3.58
C GLU A 11 7.96 64.37 -3.76
N ASP A 12 8.58 63.95 -4.87
CA ASP A 12 8.56 64.56 -6.22
C ASP A 12 9.32 63.57 -7.17
N LYS A 13 8.82 63.15 -8.37
CA LYS A 13 8.98 63.79 -9.71
C LYS A 13 10.46 63.85 -10.17
N ASP A 14 10.84 63.72 -11.44
CA ASP A 14 10.15 64.12 -12.66
C ASP A 14 10.81 63.50 -13.93
N GLU A 15 10.03 63.48 -15.02
CA GLU A 15 10.38 63.76 -16.44
C GLU A 15 11.45 62.92 -17.22
N LYS A 16 11.39 62.67 -18.55
CA LYS A 16 10.51 63.05 -19.67
C LYS A 16 10.94 62.31 -20.96
N GLY A 17 9.99 62.12 -21.89
CA GLY A 17 10.18 62.20 -23.36
C GLY A 17 10.86 60.99 -24.04
N GLU A 18 10.51 60.53 -25.24
CA GLU A 18 9.80 61.12 -26.38
C GLU A 18 9.19 60.02 -27.29
N LYS A 19 8.14 60.38 -28.04
CA LYS A 19 7.58 59.61 -29.15
C LYS A 19 8.36 59.89 -30.45
N LYS A 20 8.63 58.87 -31.28
CA LYS A 20 8.38 58.95 -32.74
C LYS A 20 8.49 57.61 -33.51
N LYS A 21 7.33 57.17 -34.00
CA LYS A 21 6.99 56.85 -35.41
C LYS A 21 8.10 56.37 -36.38
N GLY A 22 7.95 55.13 -36.87
CA GLY A 22 8.17 54.81 -38.30
C GLY A 22 9.20 53.72 -38.63
N GLY A 23 8.80 52.76 -39.47
CA GLY A 23 9.71 52.01 -40.33
C GLY A 23 9.61 50.49 -40.22
N LYS A 24 8.95 49.87 -41.21
CA LYS A 24 8.68 48.43 -41.42
C LYS A 24 9.93 47.52 -41.55
N LYS A 25 11.05 47.81 -40.88
CA LYS A 25 12.32 47.07 -40.99
C LYS A 25 12.81 46.43 -39.67
N SER A 26 12.20 46.73 -38.52
CA SER A 26 12.55 46.11 -37.23
C SER A 26 11.83 44.79 -36.94
N ILE A 27 10.72 44.50 -37.61
CA ILE A 27 9.98 43.22 -37.46
C ILE A 27 10.71 42.05 -38.13
N LEU A 28 11.51 42.29 -39.17
CA LEU A 28 12.27 41.22 -39.82
C LEU A 28 13.44 40.71 -38.96
N LEU A 29 14.08 41.60 -38.20
CA LEU A 29 15.17 41.22 -37.27
C LEU A 29 14.63 40.52 -36.01
N ILE A 30 13.45 40.91 -35.52
CA ILE A 30 12.78 40.22 -34.41
C ILE A 30 12.28 38.84 -34.85
N ALA A 31 11.75 38.71 -36.08
CA ALA A 31 11.30 37.43 -36.63
C ALA A 31 12.48 36.45 -36.83
N ILE A 32 13.63 36.92 -37.31
CA ILE A 32 14.83 36.07 -37.46
C ILE A 32 15.40 35.67 -36.08
N GLY A 33 15.40 36.58 -35.10
CA GLY A 33 15.80 36.25 -33.72
C GLY A 33 14.91 35.18 -33.07
N VAL A 34 13.59 35.25 -33.30
CA VAL A 34 12.62 34.26 -32.79
C VAL A 34 12.77 32.91 -33.51
N VAL A 35 13.06 32.89 -34.81
CA VAL A 35 13.27 31.64 -35.57
C VAL A 35 14.57 30.94 -35.17
N VAL A 36 15.64 31.68 -34.87
CA VAL A 36 16.90 31.10 -34.37
C VAL A 36 16.75 30.56 -32.94
N LEU A 37 15.99 31.25 -32.08
CA LEU A 37 15.65 30.76 -30.74
C LEU A 37 14.72 29.53 -30.78
N ALA A 38 13.79 29.46 -31.74
CA ALA A 38 12.93 28.30 -31.94
C ALA A 38 13.67 27.09 -32.51
N ALA A 39 14.66 27.30 -33.38
CA ALA A 39 15.49 26.22 -33.94
C ALA A 39 16.42 25.59 -32.88
N ALA A 40 16.94 26.39 -31.93
CA ALA A 40 17.70 25.87 -30.79
C ALA A 40 16.83 25.05 -29.82
N GLY A 41 15.58 25.46 -29.59
CA GLY A 41 14.62 24.71 -28.76
C GLY A 41 14.11 23.42 -29.42
N GLY A 42 13.86 23.44 -30.74
CA GLY A 42 13.36 22.28 -31.48
C GLY A 42 14.43 21.22 -31.77
N GLY A 43 15.67 21.65 -32.07
CA GLY A 43 16.80 20.75 -32.31
C GLY A 43 17.21 19.98 -31.05
N ALA A 44 17.17 20.64 -29.88
CA ALA A 44 17.42 19.98 -28.60
C ALA A 44 16.32 18.96 -28.24
N TRP A 45 15.05 19.27 -28.50
CA TRP A 45 13.95 18.36 -28.21
C TRP A 45 13.94 17.13 -29.13
N PHE A 46 14.31 17.30 -30.40
CA PHE A 46 14.36 16.21 -31.37
C PHE A 46 15.63 15.34 -31.24
N PHE A 47 16.78 15.93 -30.88
CA PHE A 47 18.02 15.17 -30.70
C PHE A 47 18.12 14.51 -29.31
N PHE A 48 17.47 15.08 -28.27
CA PHE A 48 17.46 14.51 -26.92
C PHE A 48 16.22 13.63 -26.62
N GLY A 49 15.19 13.68 -27.47
CA GLY A 49 13.94 12.92 -27.30
C GLY A 49 13.97 11.47 -27.77
N HIS A 50 15.07 10.98 -28.35
CA HIS A 50 15.12 9.64 -28.95
C HIS A 50 16.33 8.80 -28.53
N LYS A 51 16.93 9.06 -27.37
CA LYS A 51 17.97 8.17 -26.84
C LYS A 51 18.04 8.19 -25.31
N GLY A 52 17.53 7.11 -24.72
CA GLY A 52 17.99 6.61 -23.43
C GLY A 52 17.30 7.22 -22.22
N ASP A 53 16.45 6.41 -21.59
CA ASP A 53 16.62 6.06 -20.19
C ASP A 53 18.01 6.39 -19.64
N GLU A 54 18.07 7.32 -18.70
CA GLU A 54 18.68 7.14 -17.38
C GLU A 54 18.87 8.50 -16.68
N LYS A 55 18.45 8.54 -15.41
CA LYS A 55 18.80 9.55 -14.40
C LYS A 55 18.28 10.97 -14.61
N GLY A 56 17.07 11.21 -14.09
CA GLY A 56 16.55 12.55 -13.85
C GLY A 56 15.64 12.58 -12.64
N GLY A 57 16.23 12.77 -11.46
CA GLY A 57 15.52 12.83 -10.18
C GLY A 57 14.45 13.92 -10.16
N LYS A 58 13.19 13.49 -10.29
CA LYS A 58 12.08 14.19 -9.66
C LYS A 58 12.01 13.66 -8.24
N HIS A 59 12.30 14.52 -7.26
CA HIS A 59 11.88 14.33 -5.89
C HIS A 59 10.35 14.22 -5.89
N ALA A 60 9.85 12.99 -6.06
CA ALA A 60 8.56 12.62 -5.54
C ALA A 60 8.68 12.84 -4.03
N ALA A 61 7.84 13.73 -3.49
CA ALA A 61 7.63 13.81 -2.06
C ALA A 61 7.48 12.37 -1.54
N PRO A 62 8.17 12.00 -0.44
CA PRO A 62 8.00 10.67 0.11
C PRO A 62 6.51 10.50 0.34
N LYS A 63 5.90 9.57 -0.41
CA LYS A 63 4.60 9.02 -0.07
C LYS A 63 4.80 8.52 1.34
N VAL A 64 4.33 9.30 2.31
CA VAL A 64 4.33 8.92 3.72
C VAL A 64 3.72 7.53 3.69
N ALA A 65 4.54 6.53 3.99
CA ALA A 65 4.05 5.19 4.16
C ALA A 65 3.02 5.32 5.28
N GLU A 66 1.74 5.24 4.93
CA GLU A 66 0.67 5.19 5.91
C GLU A 66 1.08 4.10 6.90
N VAL A 67 1.31 4.50 8.15
CA VAL A 67 1.57 3.55 9.21
C VAL A 67 0.38 2.60 9.18
N PRO A 68 0.60 1.27 9.07
CA PRO A 68 -0.44 0.28 9.22
C PRO A 68 -1.41 0.66 10.34
N LYS A 69 -2.71 0.66 10.06
CA LYS A 69 -3.71 0.66 11.15
C LYS A 69 -3.32 -0.44 12.14
N PRO A 70 -3.51 -0.22 13.45
CA PRO A 70 -3.11 -1.18 14.46
C PRO A 70 -3.77 -2.53 14.19
N ALA A 71 -2.97 -3.60 14.23
CA ALA A 71 -3.46 -4.96 14.08
C ALA A 71 -4.45 -5.31 15.19
N GLN A 72 -5.58 -5.87 14.80
CA GLN A 72 -6.62 -6.38 15.67
C GLN A 72 -6.61 -7.90 15.60
N TYR A 73 -6.70 -8.54 16.77
CA TYR A 73 -6.57 -9.97 16.91
C TYR A 73 -7.89 -10.55 17.40
N PHE A 74 -8.40 -11.53 16.66
CA PHE A 74 -9.54 -12.34 17.04
C PHE A 74 -9.05 -13.74 17.44
N PRO A 75 -9.11 -14.11 18.73
CA PRO A 75 -8.77 -15.46 19.15
C PRO A 75 -9.90 -16.43 18.82
N MET A 76 -9.54 -17.56 18.21
CA MET A 76 -10.50 -18.59 17.83
C MET A 76 -10.62 -19.66 18.91
N ASP A 77 -11.26 -19.29 20.01
CA ASP A 77 -11.47 -20.18 21.15
C ASP A 77 -12.70 -21.09 20.96
N PRO A 78 -12.65 -22.35 21.43
CA PRO A 78 -11.49 -23.02 22.06
C PRO A 78 -10.47 -23.54 21.04
N ALA A 79 -9.33 -24.09 21.48
CA ALA A 79 -8.38 -24.74 20.58
C ALA A 79 -9.06 -25.78 19.65
N ILE A 80 -8.57 -25.88 18.41
CA ILE A 80 -9.06 -26.85 17.43
C ILE A 80 -8.26 -28.14 17.61
N VAL A 81 -8.97 -29.24 17.85
CA VAL A 81 -8.37 -30.58 17.98
C VAL A 81 -8.87 -31.45 16.84
N VAL A 82 -7.96 -32.06 16.09
CA VAL A 82 -8.26 -32.97 14.99
C VAL A 82 -7.40 -34.22 15.04
N ASN A 83 -7.85 -35.27 14.38
CA ASN A 83 -7.02 -36.43 14.07
C ASN A 83 -6.20 -36.10 12.83
N LEU A 84 -4.90 -36.38 12.86
CA LEU A 84 -4.04 -36.23 11.69
C LEU A 84 -4.29 -37.37 10.68
N ALA A 85 -4.10 -37.06 9.40
CA ALA A 85 -4.13 -38.04 8.34
C ALA A 85 -2.89 -38.95 8.41
N ASP A 86 -3.06 -40.20 7.97
CA ASP A 86 -1.99 -41.22 7.89
C ASP A 86 -1.12 -41.32 9.15
N PRO A 87 -1.70 -41.73 10.30
CA PRO A 87 -1.06 -41.52 11.59
C PRO A 87 0.03 -42.58 11.92
N GLY A 88 0.54 -43.28 10.90
CA GLY A 88 1.58 -44.29 11.04
C GLY A 88 1.15 -45.45 11.94
N ASP A 89 1.83 -45.60 13.09
CA ASP A 89 1.71 -46.72 14.02
C ASP A 89 0.62 -46.55 15.11
N GLY A 90 -0.18 -45.48 15.09
CA GLY A 90 -1.26 -45.28 16.05
C GLY A 90 -2.04 -43.98 15.82
N PRO A 91 -3.16 -43.71 16.51
CA PRO A 91 -3.90 -42.46 16.34
C PRO A 91 -3.05 -41.26 16.76
N GLN A 92 -2.90 -40.29 15.85
CA GLN A 92 -2.19 -39.04 16.12
C GLN A 92 -3.16 -37.86 16.09
N TYR A 93 -2.96 -36.92 17.01
CA TYR A 93 -3.82 -35.76 17.18
C TYR A 93 -3.04 -34.47 17.00
N LEU A 94 -3.70 -33.46 16.45
CA LEU A 94 -3.19 -32.10 16.36
C LEU A 94 -4.13 -31.18 17.14
N GLN A 95 -3.59 -30.49 18.13
CA GLN A 95 -4.22 -29.39 18.84
C GLN A 95 -3.55 -28.07 18.45
N VAL A 96 -4.35 -27.14 17.92
CA VAL A 96 -3.88 -25.80 17.55
C VAL A 96 -4.76 -24.70 18.12
N GLU A 97 -4.12 -23.65 18.60
CA GLU A 97 -4.79 -22.39 18.88
C GLU A 97 -4.55 -21.43 17.73
N VAL A 98 -5.62 -20.82 17.24
CA VAL A 98 -5.61 -19.97 16.05
C VAL A 98 -6.01 -18.55 16.44
N GLN A 99 -5.26 -17.57 15.97
CA GLN A 99 -5.65 -16.16 16.01
C GLN A 99 -5.74 -15.60 14.60
N LEU A 100 -6.85 -14.93 14.30
CA LEU A 100 -7.04 -14.21 13.06
C LEU A 100 -6.69 -12.74 13.26
N VAL A 101 -5.99 -12.15 12.29
CA VAL A 101 -5.55 -10.76 12.34
C VAL A 101 -6.24 -9.99 11.22
N THR A 102 -6.75 -8.81 11.57
CA THR A 102 -7.25 -7.82 10.62
C THR A 102 -6.83 -6.42 11.08
N ARG A 103 -6.79 -5.45 10.16
CA ARG A 103 -6.49 -4.04 10.45
C ARG A 103 -7.74 -3.17 10.55
N ASP A 104 -8.90 -3.71 10.19
CA ASP A 104 -10.15 -2.96 10.10
C ASP A 104 -11.18 -3.44 11.14
N PRO A 105 -11.69 -2.54 12.01
CA PRO A 105 -12.68 -2.92 13.03
C PRO A 105 -13.98 -3.48 12.46
N GLU A 106 -14.36 -3.08 11.24
CA GLU A 106 -15.55 -3.62 10.56
C GLU A 106 -15.32 -5.06 10.08
N GLU A 107 -14.11 -5.36 9.60
CA GLU A 107 -13.72 -6.71 9.22
C GLU A 107 -13.64 -7.64 10.43
N LEU A 108 -13.22 -7.13 11.60
CA LEU A 108 -13.21 -7.89 12.84
C LEU A 108 -14.62 -8.37 13.23
N LYS A 109 -15.65 -7.54 13.02
CA LYS A 109 -17.05 -7.92 13.27
C LYS A 109 -17.48 -9.02 12.32
N LEU A 110 -17.19 -8.88 11.02
CA LEU A 110 -17.49 -9.91 10.02
C LEU A 110 -16.78 -11.24 10.33
N ILE A 111 -15.51 -11.19 10.74
CA ILE A 111 -14.77 -12.39 11.19
C ILE A 111 -15.46 -13.02 12.40
N THR A 112 -15.89 -12.22 13.36
CA THR A 112 -16.56 -12.70 14.57
C THR A 112 -17.90 -13.38 14.24
N GLU A 113 -18.70 -12.78 13.36
CA GLU A 113 -19.99 -13.33 12.91
C GLU A 113 -19.83 -14.64 12.12
N ASN A 114 -18.76 -14.74 11.32
CA ASN A 114 -18.47 -15.91 10.47
C ASN A 114 -17.46 -16.89 11.09
N ALA A 115 -17.07 -16.68 12.35
CA ALA A 115 -16.09 -17.52 13.04
C ALA A 115 -16.46 -19.01 13.03
N PRO A 116 -17.74 -19.43 13.19
CA PRO A 116 -18.12 -20.84 13.08
C PRO A 116 -17.83 -21.45 11.71
N ALA A 117 -18.06 -20.70 10.63
CA ALA A 117 -17.81 -21.16 9.26
C ALA A 117 -16.30 -21.31 9.01
N ILE A 118 -15.51 -20.31 9.41
CA ILE A 118 -14.05 -20.37 9.31
C ILE A 118 -13.52 -21.59 10.08
N ARG A 119 -13.99 -21.78 11.32
CA ARG A 119 -13.59 -22.90 12.17
C ARG A 119 -13.89 -24.26 11.52
N ALA A 120 -15.07 -24.43 10.93
CA ALA A 120 -15.45 -25.68 10.28
C ALA A 120 -14.51 -26.03 9.12
N HIS A 121 -14.17 -25.04 8.29
CA HIS A 121 -13.24 -25.23 7.17
C HIS A 121 -11.80 -25.48 7.63
N LEU A 122 -11.33 -24.77 8.66
CA LEU A 122 -10.03 -25.03 9.26
C LEU A 122 -9.95 -26.46 9.83
N LEU A 123 -11.01 -26.94 10.48
CA LEU A 123 -11.07 -28.31 11.00
C LEU A 123 -10.93 -29.34 9.87
N MET A 124 -11.61 -29.14 8.74
CA MET A 124 -11.48 -30.01 7.56
C MET A 124 -10.08 -29.97 6.95
N LEU A 125 -9.45 -28.80 6.86
CA LEU A 125 -8.08 -28.67 6.36
C LEU A 125 -7.07 -29.37 7.27
N LEU A 126 -7.18 -29.15 8.58
CA LEU A 126 -6.26 -29.69 9.57
C LEU A 126 -6.37 -31.22 9.65
N SER A 127 -7.58 -31.79 9.52
CA SER A 127 -7.77 -33.25 9.56
C SER A 127 -7.19 -34.00 8.36
N GLN A 128 -6.94 -33.31 7.25
CA GLN A 128 -6.28 -33.85 6.07
C GLN A 128 -4.75 -33.77 6.15
N THR A 129 -4.22 -33.13 7.17
CA THR A 129 -2.77 -32.92 7.32
C THR A 129 -2.10 -34.16 7.88
N LYS A 130 -0.94 -34.55 7.32
CA LYS A 130 -0.14 -35.67 7.83
C LYS A 130 0.83 -35.22 8.89
N ALA A 131 1.17 -36.10 9.83
CA ALA A 131 2.14 -35.79 10.89
C ALA A 131 3.52 -35.40 10.35
N THR A 132 3.99 -36.05 9.27
CA THR A 132 5.27 -35.74 8.63
C THR A 132 5.30 -34.34 8.00
N ASP A 133 4.14 -33.82 7.57
CA ASP A 133 4.06 -32.50 6.92
C ASP A 133 4.12 -31.34 7.91
N VAL A 134 3.95 -31.60 9.21
CA VAL A 134 3.97 -30.60 10.28
C VAL A 134 5.03 -30.85 11.35
N ALA A 135 5.92 -31.82 11.12
CA ALA A 135 7.03 -32.12 12.03
C ALA A 135 8.00 -30.94 12.15
N ASP A 136 8.35 -30.32 11.03
CA ASP A 136 9.31 -29.22 10.96
C ASP A 136 8.65 -27.83 10.86
N LEU A 137 9.41 -26.78 11.18
CA LEU A 137 8.97 -25.39 11.11
C LEU A 137 8.44 -25.00 9.71
N VAL A 138 9.11 -25.45 8.65
CA VAL A 138 8.71 -25.17 7.27
C VAL A 138 7.33 -25.76 6.98
N GLY A 139 7.05 -26.95 7.50
CA GLY A 139 5.76 -27.62 7.41
C GLY A 139 4.65 -26.85 8.10
N LYS A 140 4.90 -26.43 9.36
CA LYS A 140 3.97 -25.61 10.14
C LYS A 140 3.64 -24.29 9.44
N GLN A 141 4.63 -23.61 8.88
CA GLN A 141 4.42 -22.37 8.11
C GLN A 141 3.62 -22.59 6.82
N LYS A 142 3.84 -23.72 6.13
CA LYS A 142 3.02 -24.09 4.96
C LYS A 142 1.56 -24.30 5.36
N LEU A 143 1.33 -25.04 6.45
CA LEU A 143 -0.01 -25.26 6.97
C LEU A 143 -0.68 -23.94 7.39
N GLN A 144 0.05 -23.04 8.06
CA GLN A 144 -0.45 -21.72 8.45
C GLN A 144 -0.89 -20.90 7.23
N LYS A 145 -0.10 -20.91 6.15
CA LYS A 145 -0.46 -20.26 4.89
C LYS A 145 -1.68 -20.89 4.24
N ALA A 146 -1.78 -22.22 4.24
CA ALA A 146 -2.95 -22.92 3.72
C ALA A 146 -4.22 -22.58 4.52
N ALA A 147 -4.11 -22.55 5.84
CA ALA A 147 -5.19 -22.16 6.76
C ALA A 147 -5.63 -20.71 6.51
N LEU A 148 -4.69 -19.79 6.30
CA LEU A 148 -5.00 -18.40 5.95
C LEU A 148 -5.79 -18.30 4.64
N VAL A 149 -5.36 -19.03 3.61
CA VAL A 149 -6.03 -19.04 2.31
C VAL A 149 -7.45 -19.59 2.45
N GLU A 150 -7.63 -20.66 3.23
CA GLU A 150 -8.95 -21.23 3.47
C GLU A 150 -9.85 -20.27 4.24
N ALA A 151 -9.35 -19.61 5.30
CA ALA A 151 -10.10 -18.59 6.03
C ALA A 151 -10.51 -17.42 5.12
N GLN A 152 -9.61 -16.93 4.27
CA GLN A 152 -9.91 -15.87 3.30
C GLN A 152 -10.96 -16.31 2.27
N LYS A 153 -10.92 -17.57 1.83
CA LYS A 153 -11.89 -18.14 0.88
C LYS A 153 -13.29 -18.22 1.50
N VAL A 154 -13.40 -18.64 2.75
CA VAL A 154 -14.67 -18.63 3.49
C VAL A 154 -15.20 -17.20 3.61
N MET A 155 -14.37 -16.26 4.08
CA MET A 155 -14.78 -14.86 4.19
C MET A 155 -15.20 -14.25 2.85
N THR A 156 -14.52 -14.59 1.76
CA THR A 156 -14.88 -14.11 0.43
C THR A 156 -16.23 -14.69 -0.03
N SER A 157 -16.52 -15.94 0.33
CA SER A 157 -17.78 -16.60 -0.02
C SER A 157 -18.97 -16.03 0.76
N GLU A 158 -18.78 -15.75 2.05
CA GLU A 158 -19.84 -15.23 2.93
C GLU A 158 -20.04 -13.71 2.82
N THR A 159 -18.96 -12.94 2.65
CA THR A 159 -18.98 -11.46 2.74
C THR A 159 -18.55 -10.74 1.47
N GLY A 160 -18.02 -11.47 0.48
CA GLY A 160 -17.45 -10.90 -0.74
C GLY A 160 -16.07 -10.24 -0.56
N LYS A 161 -15.48 -10.28 0.64
CA LYS A 161 -14.19 -9.64 0.96
C LYS A 161 -13.23 -10.60 1.67
N LYS A 162 -11.93 -10.36 1.49
CA LYS A 162 -10.88 -11.03 2.25
C LYS A 162 -10.62 -10.27 3.55
N CYS A 163 -11.45 -10.53 4.56
CA CYS A 163 -11.39 -9.82 5.86
C CYS A 163 -10.19 -10.22 6.74
N VAL A 164 -9.53 -11.34 6.45
CA VAL A 164 -8.40 -11.87 7.24
C VAL A 164 -7.08 -11.48 6.56
N GLU A 165 -6.27 -10.68 7.22
CA GLU A 165 -4.94 -10.29 6.74
C GLU A 165 -3.91 -11.36 7.06
N GLU A 166 -3.91 -11.87 8.28
CA GLU A 166 -2.98 -12.88 8.76
C GLU A 166 -3.70 -13.91 9.66
N LEU A 167 -3.15 -15.12 9.71
CA LEU A 167 -3.58 -16.19 10.60
C LEU A 167 -2.35 -16.67 11.34
N LEU A 168 -2.43 -16.73 12.67
CA LEU A 168 -1.33 -17.11 13.55
C LEU A 168 -1.69 -18.39 14.29
N PHE A 169 -0.72 -19.30 14.41
CA PHE A 169 -0.80 -20.41 15.36
C PHE A 169 -0.09 -19.99 16.65
N THR A 170 -0.83 -19.79 17.74
CA THR A 170 -0.28 -19.40 19.04
C THR A 170 0.12 -20.60 19.90
N SER A 171 -0.48 -21.76 19.62
CA SER A 171 -0.12 -23.05 20.19
C SER A 171 -0.23 -24.12 19.10
N PHE A 172 0.72 -25.06 19.09
CA PHE A 172 0.77 -26.14 18.11
C PHE A 172 1.34 -27.40 18.75
N VAL A 173 0.46 -28.32 19.13
CA VAL A 173 0.80 -29.55 19.85
C VAL A 173 0.35 -30.76 19.04
N THR A 174 1.28 -31.66 18.78
CA THR A 174 1.02 -32.96 18.15
C THR A 174 1.22 -34.07 19.19
N GLN A 175 0.28 -35.02 19.27
CA GLN A 175 0.34 -36.19 20.16
C GLN A 175 0.19 -37.48 19.38
#